data_AF-A0AAV5N8L9-F1
#
_entry.id   AF-A0AAV5N8L9-F1
#
_cell.length_a   1.000
_cell.length_b   1.000
_cell.length_c   1.000
_cell.angle_alpha   90.00
_cell.angle_beta   90.00
_cell.angle_gamma   90.00
#
_symmetry.space_group_name_H-M   'P 1'
#
loop_
_entity.id
_entity.type
_entity.pdbx_description
1 polymer ?
#
loop_
_entity_poly.entity_id
_entity_poly.type
_entity_poly.pdbx_seq_one_letter_code
_entity_poly.pdbx_strand_id
1 'polypeptide(L)'
;MVREVAQVFHTNHLIFSIAVVPSAPGYPGEGKFSRWMWDYWRGAYDMKALGQVVDFISLMTYDQNMRWTTPGPVGGWDWMVKNVNYTIRFVPAHKISLGIPLYGYHWSTGNPVRPDKSEAPNITVDYIDADEWIPLAKRSGALIQWASSAHEAFFWFERDDLREWVFVPNARSTKERYDFAVERGLRWYICVGAWGRGA
;
A
#
# COMPACT_ATOMS: atom_id res chain seq x y z
N MET A 1 -9.95 -22.96 10.13
CA MET A 1 -9.53 -22.53 8.78
C MET A 1 -8.02 -22.28 8.62
N VAL A 2 -7.42 -21.11 8.93
CA VAL A 2 -5.99 -20.85 8.57
C VAL A 2 -5.03 -21.91 9.13
N ARG A 3 -5.24 -22.34 10.37
CA ARG A 3 -4.45 -23.41 11.01
C ARG A 3 -4.57 -24.75 10.28
N GLU A 4 -5.76 -25.14 9.84
CA GLU A 4 -5.99 -26.39 9.11
C GLU A 4 -5.29 -26.35 7.75
N VAL A 5 -5.38 -25.22 7.03
CA VAL A 5 -4.69 -25.03 5.76
C VAL A 5 -3.17 -25.12 5.94
N ALA A 6 -2.62 -24.42 6.94
CA ALA A 6 -1.20 -24.50 7.27
C ALA A 6 -0.75 -25.93 7.54
N GLN A 7 -1.53 -26.69 8.33
CA GLN A 7 -1.23 -28.08 8.63
C GLN A 7 -1.19 -28.97 7.37
N VAL A 8 -2.13 -28.77 6.43
CA VAL A 8 -2.14 -29.51 5.16
C VAL A 8 -0.91 -29.15 4.32
N PHE A 9 -0.55 -27.87 4.22
CA PHE A 9 0.63 -27.43 3.48
C PHE A 9 1.91 -28.04 4.07
N HIS A 10 2.09 -27.94 5.38
CA HIS A 10 3.27 -28.46 6.07
C HIS A 10 3.39 -29.98 5.97
N THR A 11 2.27 -30.70 6.02
CA THR A 11 2.22 -32.17 5.83
C THR A 11 2.68 -32.58 4.43
N ASN A 12 2.48 -31.70 3.44
CA ASN A 12 2.92 -31.92 2.05
C ASN A 12 4.26 -31.24 1.74
N HIS A 13 5.01 -30.80 2.76
CA HIS A 13 6.29 -30.11 2.61
C HIS A 13 6.21 -28.81 1.78
N LEU A 14 5.06 -28.13 1.79
CA LEU A 14 4.84 -26.85 1.13
C LEU A 14 4.95 -25.68 2.12
N ILE A 15 5.36 -24.53 1.60
CA ILE A 15 5.39 -23.26 2.33
C ILE A 15 4.03 -22.60 2.24
N PHE A 16 3.51 -22.14 3.37
CA PHE A 16 2.26 -21.40 3.45
C PHE A 16 2.48 -19.98 3.96
N SER A 17 2.07 -19.00 3.16
CA SER A 17 2.09 -17.59 3.52
C SER A 17 0.72 -16.96 3.34
N ILE A 18 0.49 -15.85 4.05
CA ILE A 18 -0.74 -15.07 3.95
C ILE A 18 -0.41 -13.60 3.76
N ALA A 19 -1.10 -12.96 2.81
CA ALA A 19 -1.07 -11.51 2.65
C ALA A 19 -2.05 -10.87 3.63
N VAL A 20 -1.61 -9.84 4.35
CA VAL A 20 -2.44 -9.15 5.34
C VAL A 20 -2.35 -7.64 5.18
N VAL A 21 -3.49 -6.99 5.40
CA VAL A 21 -3.56 -5.54 5.48
C VAL A 21 -2.93 -5.09 6.81
N PRO A 22 -2.03 -4.09 6.81
CA PRO A 22 -1.41 -3.60 8.04
C PRO A 22 -2.45 -3.07 9.03
N SER A 23 -2.35 -3.50 10.29
CA SER A 23 -3.37 -3.27 11.31
C SER A 23 -2.95 -2.31 12.43
N ALA A 24 -1.80 -1.64 12.34
CA ALA A 24 -1.41 -0.67 13.37
C ALA A 24 -2.45 0.47 13.46
N PRO A 25 -2.80 0.95 14.67
CA PRO A 25 -2.24 0.61 16.00
C PRO A 25 -2.91 -0.57 16.72
N GLY A 26 -3.72 -1.38 16.05
CA GLY A 26 -4.48 -2.49 16.63
C GLY A 26 -5.92 -2.16 17.01
N TYR A 27 -6.42 -1.01 16.59
CA TYR A 27 -7.79 -0.55 16.81
C TYR A 27 -8.16 0.49 15.73
N PRO A 28 -9.45 0.73 15.46
CA PRO A 28 -9.87 1.75 14.52
C PRO A 28 -9.46 3.16 14.99
N GLY A 29 -9.05 4.01 14.05
CA GLY A 29 -8.96 5.45 14.30
C GLY A 29 -10.33 6.12 14.43
N GLU A 30 -10.35 7.41 14.75
CA GLU A 30 -11.57 8.15 15.09
C GLU A 30 -12.48 8.41 13.88
N GLY A 31 -11.87 8.63 12.70
CA GLY A 31 -12.57 8.95 11.47
C GLY A 31 -13.43 7.80 10.94
N LYS A 32 -14.53 8.14 10.24
CA LYS A 32 -15.45 7.15 9.63
C LYS A 32 -14.73 6.21 8.66
N PHE A 33 -13.81 6.75 7.84
CA PHE A 33 -12.99 5.94 6.94
C PHE A 33 -12.10 4.95 7.69
N SER A 34 -11.47 5.37 8.80
CA SER A 34 -10.61 4.47 9.57
C SER A 34 -11.39 3.36 10.27
N ARG A 35 -12.62 3.63 10.74
CA ARG A 35 -13.53 2.60 11.27
C ARG A 35 -13.93 1.61 10.20
N TRP A 36 -14.36 2.08 9.03
CA TRP A 36 -14.68 1.21 7.90
C TRP A 36 -13.47 0.35 7.47
N MET A 37 -12.27 0.94 7.35
CA MET A 37 -11.06 0.18 7.07
C MET A 37 -10.77 -0.88 8.14
N TRP A 38 -11.06 -0.59 9.41
CA TRP A 38 -10.91 -1.57 10.47
C TRP A 38 -11.89 -2.73 10.32
N ASP A 39 -13.18 -2.44 10.24
CA ASP A 39 -14.24 -3.44 10.26
C ASP A 39 -14.19 -4.36 9.05
N TYR A 40 -13.83 -3.83 7.87
CA TYR A 40 -13.90 -4.57 6.61
C TYR A 40 -12.54 -5.08 6.11
N TRP A 41 -11.41 -4.49 6.55
CA TRP A 41 -10.10 -4.79 5.94
C TRP A 41 -9.00 -5.17 6.94
N ARG A 42 -9.04 -4.74 8.20
CA ARG A 42 -7.89 -4.90 9.13
C ARG A 42 -8.19 -5.74 10.37
N GLY A 43 -9.38 -5.58 10.95
CA GLY A 43 -9.71 -6.08 12.29
C GLY A 43 -9.82 -7.59 12.39
N ALA A 44 -10.01 -8.30 11.27
CA ALA A 44 -10.12 -9.75 11.25
C ALA A 44 -8.78 -10.49 11.39
N TYR A 45 -7.65 -9.80 11.19
CA TYR A 45 -6.32 -10.43 11.20
C TYR A 45 -5.70 -10.44 12.60
N ASP A 46 -5.83 -11.56 13.31
CA ASP A 46 -5.04 -11.81 14.54
C ASP A 46 -3.59 -12.13 14.17
N MET A 47 -2.73 -11.10 14.17
CA MET A 47 -1.32 -11.23 13.80
C MET A 47 -0.56 -12.26 14.65
N LYS A 48 -0.90 -12.39 15.94
CA LYS A 48 -0.23 -13.34 16.84
C LYS A 48 -0.61 -14.77 16.47
N ALA A 49 -1.90 -15.03 16.29
CA ALA A 49 -2.37 -16.36 15.89
C ALA A 49 -1.88 -16.75 14.49
N LEU A 50 -1.90 -15.81 13.54
CA LEU A 50 -1.39 -16.02 12.18
C LEU A 50 0.12 -16.31 12.20
N GLY A 51 0.90 -15.49 12.89
CA GLY A 51 2.35 -15.63 12.98
C GLY A 51 2.82 -16.94 13.63
N GLN A 52 1.95 -17.62 14.39
CA GLN A 52 2.24 -18.95 14.94
C GLN A 52 2.04 -20.09 13.94
N VAL A 53 1.16 -19.92 12.94
CA VAL A 53 0.74 -21.01 12.05
C VAL A 53 1.33 -20.93 10.65
N VAL A 54 1.54 -19.73 10.10
CA VAL A 54 2.09 -19.56 8.75
C VAL A 54 3.62 -19.54 8.76
N ASP A 55 4.27 -19.84 7.64
CA ASP A 55 5.73 -19.73 7.50
C ASP A 55 6.18 -18.26 7.49
N PHE A 56 5.42 -17.41 6.80
CA PHE A 56 5.61 -15.96 6.84
C PHE A 56 4.33 -15.20 6.46
N ILE A 57 4.28 -13.94 6.86
CA ILE A 57 3.22 -12.98 6.56
C ILE A 57 3.75 -11.99 5.52
N SER A 58 3.02 -11.81 4.42
CA SER A 58 3.25 -10.71 3.50
C SER A 58 2.47 -9.47 3.98
N LEU A 59 3.19 -8.56 4.63
CA LEU A 59 2.60 -7.35 5.18
C LEU A 59 2.43 -6.32 4.06
N MET A 60 1.18 -6.02 3.69
CA MET A 60 0.85 -5.16 2.55
C MET A 60 1.05 -3.67 2.89
N THR A 61 2.30 -3.24 3.11
CA THR A 61 2.69 -1.84 3.39
C THR A 61 2.65 -0.94 2.15
N TYR A 62 1.52 -0.96 1.47
CA TYR A 62 1.13 -0.11 0.36
C TYR A 62 -0.39 0.18 0.46
N ASP A 63 -0.93 0.99 -0.44
CA ASP A 63 -2.29 1.51 -0.36
C ASP A 63 -2.59 2.22 0.97
N GLN A 64 -1.63 3.02 1.45
CA GLN A 64 -1.89 4.01 2.50
C GLN A 64 -2.85 5.09 1.98
N ASN A 65 -2.55 5.61 0.79
CA ASN A 65 -3.43 6.46 0.01
C ASN A 65 -3.70 5.77 -1.33
N MET A 66 -4.98 5.70 -1.71
CA MET A 66 -5.51 4.93 -2.83
C MET A 66 -6.82 5.54 -3.31
N ARG A 67 -7.56 4.83 -4.17
CA ARG A 67 -8.82 5.33 -4.80
C ARG A 67 -9.91 5.86 -3.87
N TRP A 68 -9.83 5.58 -2.56
CA TRP A 68 -10.81 6.04 -1.57
C TRP A 68 -10.29 7.16 -0.68
N THR A 69 -9.09 7.67 -0.94
CA THR A 69 -8.44 8.71 -0.13
C THR A 69 -8.12 9.93 -0.98
N THR A 70 -7.82 11.03 -0.29
CA THR A 70 -7.17 12.18 -0.90
C THR A 70 -5.77 11.82 -1.44
N PRO A 71 -5.19 12.65 -2.32
CA PRO A 71 -3.84 12.44 -2.83
C PRO A 71 -2.81 12.29 -1.71
N GLY A 72 -1.90 11.34 -1.86
CA GLY A 72 -0.81 11.14 -0.92
C GLY A 72 0.08 9.93 -1.24
N PRO A 73 1.11 9.72 -0.42
CA PRO A 73 2.06 8.59 -0.54
C PRO A 73 1.36 7.24 -0.60
N VAL A 74 1.73 6.36 -1.54
CA VAL A 74 1.15 5.02 -1.66
C VAL A 74 1.58 4.14 -0.50
N GLY A 75 2.82 4.31 -0.02
CA GLY A 75 3.37 3.53 1.10
C GLY A 75 4.34 4.36 1.91
N GLY A 76 3.87 5.47 2.46
CA GLY A 76 4.71 6.47 3.13
C GLY A 76 5.57 5.87 4.25
N TRP A 77 6.80 6.36 4.36
CA TRP A 77 7.84 5.84 5.25
C TRP A 77 7.38 5.70 6.71
N ASP A 78 6.94 6.80 7.33
CA ASP A 78 6.52 6.78 8.75
C ASP A 78 5.37 5.81 9.00
N TRP A 79 4.43 5.73 8.06
CA TRP A 79 3.31 4.79 8.14
C TRP A 79 3.76 3.33 8.00
N MET A 80 4.66 3.05 7.06
CA MET A 80 5.27 1.73 6.87
C MET A 80 6.03 1.30 8.12
N VAL A 81 6.93 2.15 8.63
CA VAL A 81 7.74 1.89 9.83
C VAL A 81 6.86 1.64 11.04
N LYS A 82 5.80 2.44 11.23
CA LYS A 82 4.82 2.23 12.30
C LYS A 82 4.15 0.86 12.22
N ASN A 83 3.74 0.44 11.03
CA ASN A 83 3.09 -0.86 10.82
C ASN A 83 4.03 -2.03 11.04
N VAL A 84 5.28 -1.92 10.59
CA VAL A 84 6.32 -2.93 10.84
C VAL A 84 6.59 -3.03 12.34
N ASN A 85 6.85 -1.90 13.01
CA ASN A 85 7.10 -1.86 14.46
C ASN A 85 5.94 -2.42 15.29
N TYR A 86 4.71 -2.24 14.83
CA TYR A 86 3.55 -2.85 15.47
C TYR A 86 3.53 -4.37 15.26
N THR A 87 3.76 -4.84 14.03
CA THR A 87 3.68 -6.26 13.66
C THR A 87 4.78 -7.10 14.34
N ILE A 88 6.00 -6.57 14.46
CA ILE A 88 7.11 -7.29 15.11
C ILE A 88 6.87 -7.60 16.60
N ARG A 89 5.90 -6.94 17.24
CA ARG A 89 5.49 -7.26 18.63
C ARG A 89 4.79 -8.61 18.73
N PHE A 90 4.28 -9.13 17.62
CA PHE A 90 3.46 -10.35 17.56
C PHE A 90 4.08 -11.44 16.69
N VAL A 91 4.84 -11.05 15.67
CA VAL A 91 5.42 -11.96 14.67
C VAL A 91 6.94 -11.74 14.60
N PRO A 92 7.77 -12.80 14.67
CA PRO A 92 9.22 -12.67 14.49
C PRO A 92 9.58 -11.98 13.16
N ALA A 93 10.58 -11.09 13.20
CA ALA A 93 10.98 -10.28 12.04
C ALA A 93 11.24 -11.11 10.77
N HIS A 94 11.97 -12.22 10.88
CA HIS A 94 12.28 -13.13 9.76
C HIS A 94 11.06 -13.85 9.16
N LYS A 95 9.89 -13.75 9.79
CA LYS A 95 8.60 -14.25 9.28
C LYS A 95 7.73 -13.14 8.68
N ILE A 96 8.24 -11.91 8.57
CA ILE A 96 7.51 -10.78 7.97
C ILE A 96 8.16 -10.46 6.64
N SER A 97 7.39 -10.55 5.56
CA SER A 97 7.76 -10.06 4.24
C SER A 97 7.23 -8.66 4.03
N LEU A 98 8.12 -7.70 3.81
CA LEU A 98 7.75 -6.29 3.62
C LEU A 98 7.16 -6.04 2.23
N GLY A 99 5.95 -5.49 2.15
CA GLY A 99 5.36 -5.03 0.89
C GLY A 99 5.99 -3.71 0.43
N ILE A 100 6.57 -3.69 -0.76
CA ILE A 100 7.17 -2.50 -1.37
C ILE A 100 6.35 -2.11 -2.60
N PRO A 101 5.71 -0.92 -2.64
CA PRO A 101 4.92 -0.51 -3.81
C PRO A 101 5.82 -0.30 -5.02
N LEU A 102 5.39 -0.83 -6.17
CA LEU A 102 6.01 -0.60 -7.49
C LEU A 102 5.11 0.19 -8.45
N TYR A 103 3.98 0.67 -7.95
CA TYR A 103 3.04 1.52 -8.67
C TYR A 103 2.73 2.75 -7.82
N GLY A 104 2.29 3.80 -8.49
CA GLY A 104 1.74 4.99 -7.92
C GLY A 104 0.25 5.13 -8.22
N TYR A 105 -0.26 6.31 -7.89
CA TYR A 105 -1.60 6.73 -8.26
C TYR A 105 -1.58 8.15 -8.83
N HIS A 106 -2.45 8.38 -9.81
CA HIS A 106 -2.75 9.68 -10.39
C HIS A 106 -4.16 10.10 -9.94
N TRP A 107 -4.22 11.11 -9.09
CA TRP A 107 -5.48 11.74 -8.69
C TRP A 107 -5.80 12.90 -9.62
N SER A 108 -7.01 12.87 -10.16
CA SER A 108 -7.57 13.88 -11.05
C SER A 108 -9.03 14.16 -10.73
N THR A 109 -9.59 15.21 -11.32
CA THR A 109 -11.03 15.50 -11.18
C THR A 109 -11.80 14.67 -12.19
N GLY A 110 -12.71 13.82 -11.70
CA GLY A 110 -13.56 12.96 -12.51
C GLY A 110 -14.91 13.58 -12.87
N ASN A 111 -15.70 12.83 -13.64
CA ASN A 111 -17.08 13.22 -13.97
C ASN A 111 -17.96 13.22 -12.70
N PRO A 112 -18.55 14.35 -12.27
CA PRO A 112 -19.38 14.39 -11.07
C PRO A 112 -20.70 13.62 -11.22
N VAL A 113 -21.13 13.33 -12.46
CA VAL A 113 -22.36 12.61 -12.78
C VAL A 113 -22.10 11.11 -12.83
N ARG A 114 -22.74 10.37 -11.93
CA ARG A 114 -22.68 8.91 -11.84
C ARG A 114 -23.60 8.23 -12.89
N PRO A 115 -23.44 6.91 -13.13
CA PRO A 115 -24.31 6.18 -14.07
C PRO A 115 -25.82 6.27 -13.76
N ASP A 116 -26.17 6.47 -12.49
CA ASP A 116 -27.55 6.66 -12.02
C ASP A 116 -28.05 8.12 -12.12
N LYS A 117 -27.27 8.99 -12.76
CA LYS A 117 -27.51 10.44 -12.92
C LYS A 117 -27.45 11.26 -11.63
N SER A 118 -27.05 10.67 -10.50
CA SER A 118 -26.78 11.45 -9.29
C SER A 118 -25.45 12.21 -9.40
N GLU A 119 -25.38 13.37 -8.76
CA GLU A 119 -24.16 14.18 -8.65
C GLU A 119 -23.47 13.96 -7.31
N ALA A 120 -22.15 13.82 -7.33
CA ALA A 120 -21.32 13.79 -6.13
C ALA A 120 -19.90 14.28 -6.42
N PRO A 121 -19.15 14.74 -5.41
CA PRO A 121 -17.70 14.95 -5.55
C PRO A 121 -17.04 13.66 -6.07
N ASN A 122 -16.33 13.76 -7.19
CA ASN A 122 -15.71 12.61 -7.83
C ASN A 122 -14.23 12.89 -8.09
N ILE A 123 -13.39 12.64 -7.09
CA ILE A 123 -11.95 12.51 -7.33
C ILE A 123 -11.74 11.15 -7.99
N THR A 124 -11.17 11.14 -9.19
CA THR A 124 -10.77 9.92 -9.88
C THR A 124 -9.32 9.60 -9.56
N VAL A 125 -9.03 8.31 -9.43
CA VAL A 125 -7.70 7.82 -9.07
C VAL A 125 -7.36 6.64 -9.95
N ASP A 126 -6.33 6.81 -10.78
CA ASP A 126 -5.84 5.78 -11.69
C ASP A 126 -4.51 5.22 -11.23
N TYR A 127 -4.31 3.91 -11.37
CA TYR A 127 -3.00 3.29 -11.18
C TYR A 127 -2.05 3.83 -12.22
N ILE A 128 -0.85 4.22 -11.80
CA ILE A 128 0.18 4.69 -12.73
C ILE A 128 1.52 4.03 -12.42
N ASP A 129 2.19 3.51 -13.43
CA ASP A 129 3.52 2.89 -13.32
C ASP A 129 4.61 3.77 -13.96
N ALA A 130 5.86 3.30 -13.92
CA ALA A 130 7.01 4.05 -14.42
C ALA A 130 6.93 4.39 -15.91
N ASP A 131 6.30 3.53 -16.72
CA ASP A 131 6.17 3.75 -18.16
C ASP A 131 5.15 4.84 -18.48
N GLU A 132 4.24 5.12 -17.55
CA GLU A 132 3.18 6.13 -17.69
C GLU A 132 3.52 7.46 -17.00
N TRP A 133 4.00 7.43 -15.75
CA TRP A 133 4.22 8.66 -14.97
C TRP A 133 5.42 9.45 -15.47
N ILE A 134 6.49 8.77 -15.94
CA ILE A 134 7.69 9.45 -16.45
C ILE A 134 7.36 10.29 -17.69
N PRO A 135 6.68 9.75 -18.73
CA PRO A 135 6.25 10.57 -19.85
C PRO A 135 5.20 11.62 -19.47
N LEU A 136 4.32 11.33 -18.50
CA LEU A 136 3.34 12.31 -18.02
C LEU A 136 4.04 13.54 -17.43
N ALA A 137 4.97 13.35 -16.50
CA ALA A 137 5.74 14.44 -15.88
C ALA A 137 6.50 15.28 -16.93
N LYS A 138 7.08 14.62 -17.95
CA LYS A 138 7.77 15.31 -19.06
C LYS A 138 6.82 16.16 -19.90
N ARG A 139 5.67 15.61 -20.32
CA ARG A 139 4.70 16.31 -21.17
C ARG A 139 4.01 17.46 -20.45
N SER A 140 3.75 17.31 -19.15
CA SER A 140 3.14 18.36 -18.35
C SER A 140 4.14 19.44 -17.89
N GLY A 141 5.43 19.27 -18.14
CA GLY A 141 6.48 20.16 -17.62
C GLY A 141 6.59 20.15 -16.09
N ALA A 142 6.06 19.11 -15.43
CA ALA A 142 6.02 19.04 -13.97
C ALA A 142 7.39 18.74 -13.39
N LEU A 143 7.73 19.44 -12.30
CA LEU A 143 8.93 19.14 -11.53
C LEU A 143 8.63 18.02 -10.53
N ILE A 144 9.41 16.94 -10.64
CA ILE A 144 9.37 15.82 -9.69
C ILE A 144 9.97 16.29 -8.37
N GLN A 145 9.17 16.20 -7.32
CA GLN A 145 9.51 16.59 -5.97
C GLN A 145 9.69 15.34 -5.08
N TRP A 146 10.35 15.54 -3.94
CA TRP A 146 10.58 14.51 -2.94
C TRP A 146 9.83 14.83 -1.66
N ALA A 147 8.91 13.96 -1.26
CA ALA A 147 8.23 14.06 0.02
C ALA A 147 9.12 13.46 1.11
N SER A 148 9.95 14.29 1.75
CA SER A 148 10.98 13.82 2.69
C SER A 148 10.47 12.97 3.85
N SER A 149 9.31 13.26 4.44
CA SER A 149 8.73 12.44 5.53
C SER A 149 8.13 11.12 5.03
N ALA A 150 7.70 11.07 3.78
CA ALA A 150 7.09 9.89 3.18
C ALA A 150 8.09 9.00 2.43
N HIS A 151 9.29 9.52 2.16
CA HIS A 151 10.29 8.90 1.30
C HIS A 151 9.68 8.44 -0.02
N GLU A 152 8.99 9.36 -0.70
CA GLU A 152 8.25 9.07 -1.92
C GLU A 152 8.35 10.25 -2.90
N ALA A 153 8.41 9.93 -4.19
CA ALA A 153 8.40 10.94 -5.22
C ALA A 153 6.96 11.34 -5.52
N PHE A 154 6.77 12.62 -5.82
CA PHE A 154 5.47 13.11 -6.26
C PHE A 154 5.65 14.29 -7.21
N PHE A 155 4.64 14.56 -7.99
CA PHE A 155 4.55 15.80 -8.73
C PHE A 155 3.08 16.19 -8.88
N TRP A 156 2.87 17.43 -9.27
CA TRP A 156 1.56 17.94 -9.62
C TRP A 156 1.69 18.83 -10.85
N PHE A 157 0.60 18.96 -11.58
CA PHE A 157 0.46 19.86 -12.71
C PHE A 157 -0.98 20.34 -12.80
N GLU A 158 -1.21 21.34 -13.62
CA GLU A 158 -2.55 21.88 -13.89
C GLU A 158 -3.01 21.41 -15.28
N ARG A 159 -4.26 20.93 -15.34
CA ARG A 159 -4.99 20.57 -16.54
C ARG A 159 -6.36 21.23 -16.44
N ASP A 160 -6.71 22.07 -17.41
CA ASP A 160 -7.98 22.82 -17.41
C ASP A 160 -8.22 23.63 -16.12
N ASP A 161 -7.19 24.35 -15.65
CA ASP A 161 -7.16 25.10 -14.38
C ASP A 161 -7.37 24.25 -13.11
N LEU A 162 -7.36 22.92 -13.24
CA LEU A 162 -7.52 21.98 -12.14
C LEU A 162 -6.20 21.28 -11.83
N ARG A 163 -5.91 21.14 -10.54
CA ARG A 163 -4.69 20.48 -10.08
C ARG A 163 -4.84 18.97 -10.05
N GLU A 164 -3.85 18.30 -10.61
CA GLU A 164 -3.71 16.84 -10.56
C GLU A 164 -2.45 16.45 -9.82
N TRP A 165 -2.51 15.32 -9.12
CA TRP A 165 -1.46 14.86 -8.24
C TRP A 165 -1.03 13.46 -8.61
N VAL A 166 0.27 13.22 -8.65
CA VAL A 166 0.84 11.91 -8.90
C VAL A 166 1.82 11.60 -7.78
N PHE A 167 1.58 10.51 -7.06
CA PHE A 167 2.51 9.95 -6.07
C PHE A 167 2.99 8.61 -6.55
N VAL A 168 4.31 8.43 -6.62
CA VAL A 168 4.93 7.27 -7.27
C VAL A 168 6.19 6.83 -6.51
N PRO A 169 6.43 5.52 -6.42
CA PRO A 169 7.74 5.01 -6.03
C PRO A 169 8.75 5.28 -7.15
N ASN A 170 10.00 5.54 -6.74
CA ASN A 170 11.16 5.62 -7.63
C ASN A 170 12.30 4.74 -7.11
N ALA A 171 13.43 4.69 -7.84
CA ALA A 171 14.58 3.88 -7.45
C ALA A 171 15.07 4.15 -6.02
N ARG A 172 15.04 5.43 -5.58
CA ARG A 172 15.43 5.83 -4.23
C ARG A 172 14.47 5.26 -3.18
N SER A 173 13.17 5.50 -3.32
CA SER A 173 12.15 5.05 -2.36
C SER A 173 12.11 3.53 -2.23
N THR A 174 12.31 2.82 -3.34
CA THR A 174 12.37 1.34 -3.38
C THR A 174 13.63 0.84 -2.67
N LYS A 175 14.79 1.44 -2.96
CA LYS A 175 16.05 1.07 -2.31
C LYS A 175 16.01 1.29 -0.80
N GLU A 176 15.51 2.44 -0.34
CA GLU A 176 15.43 2.75 1.09
C GLU A 176 14.54 1.73 1.84
N ARG A 177 13.43 1.28 1.23
CA ARG A 177 12.56 0.24 1.80
C ARG A 177 13.21 -1.15 1.80
N TYR A 178 13.97 -1.46 0.76
CA TYR A 178 14.76 -2.69 0.70
C TYR A 178 15.82 -2.71 1.79
N ASP A 179 16.62 -1.64 1.92
CA ASP A 179 17.67 -1.52 2.94
C ASP A 179 17.07 -1.65 4.35
N PHE A 180 15.93 -0.99 4.60
CA PHE A 180 15.20 -1.11 5.86
C PHE A 180 14.77 -2.57 6.16
N ALA A 181 14.29 -3.31 5.15
CA ALA A 181 13.92 -4.70 5.33
C ALA A 181 15.12 -5.55 5.73
N VAL A 182 16.27 -5.34 5.09
CA VAL A 182 17.53 -6.03 5.41
C VAL A 182 18.00 -5.69 6.82
N GLU A 183 18.05 -4.42 7.18
CA GLU A 183 18.48 -3.93 8.50
C GLU A 183 17.60 -4.48 9.63
N ARG A 184 16.31 -4.63 9.39
CA ARG A 184 15.34 -5.15 10.37
C ARG A 184 15.24 -6.67 10.40
N GLY A 185 16.01 -7.38 9.57
CA GLY A 185 15.96 -8.84 9.46
C GLY A 185 14.60 -9.35 8.97
N LEU A 186 13.91 -8.54 8.17
CA LEU A 186 12.66 -8.92 7.52
C LEU A 186 12.96 -9.78 6.28
N ARG A 187 11.98 -10.59 5.87
CA ARG A 187 11.95 -11.10 4.51
C ARG A 187 11.74 -9.93 3.55
N TRP A 188 12.49 -9.94 2.47
CA TRP A 188 12.27 -9.04 1.35
C TRP A 188 11.66 -9.87 0.22
N TYR A 189 10.36 -9.71 -0.02
CA TYR A 189 9.75 -10.08 -1.29
C TYR A 189 9.03 -8.84 -1.79
N ILE A 190 9.27 -8.48 -3.05
CA ILE A 190 8.50 -7.43 -3.69
C ILE A 190 7.10 -8.01 -3.95
N CYS A 191 6.18 -7.82 -2.99
CA CYS A 191 4.78 -8.12 -3.20
C CYS A 191 4.14 -6.93 -3.92
N VAL A 192 3.93 -7.06 -5.23
CA VAL A 192 3.17 -6.10 -6.03
C VAL A 192 1.71 -6.51 -6.02
N GLY A 193 0.83 -5.63 -5.54
CA GLY A 193 -0.62 -5.78 -5.69
C GLY A 193 -1.18 -4.60 -6.46
N ALA A 194 -1.15 -4.64 -7.80
CA ALA A 194 -1.92 -3.70 -8.62
C ALA A 194 -3.33 -4.27 -8.80
N TRP A 195 -4.30 -3.75 -8.05
CA TRP A 195 -5.69 -4.23 -8.13
C TRP A 195 -6.41 -3.53 -9.27
N GLY A 196 -6.55 -4.17 -10.43
CA GLY A 196 -7.50 -3.72 -11.46
C GLY A 196 -6.96 -3.48 -12.87
N ARG A 197 -5.70 -3.80 -13.18
CA ARG A 197 -5.30 -3.99 -14.58
C ARG A 197 -5.56 -5.44 -14.96
N GLY A 198 -6.70 -5.67 -15.62
CA GLY A 198 -6.95 -6.92 -16.32
C GLY A 198 -5.90 -7.15 -17.40
N ALA A 199 -5.53 -8.42 -17.60
CA ALA A 199 -4.86 -8.87 -18.81
C ALA A 199 -5.71 -8.58 -20.06
#